data_AF-A0A2K8SI31-F1
#
_entry.id   AF-A0A2K8SI31-F1
#
_cell.length_a   1.000
_cell.length_b   1.000
_cell.length_c   1.000
_cell.angle_alpha   90.00
_cell.angle_beta   90.00
_cell.angle_gamma   90.00
#
_symmetry.space_group_name_H-M   'P 1'
#
loop_
_entity.id
_entity.type
_entity.pdbx_description
1 polymer ?
#
loop_
_entity_poly.entity_id
_entity_poly.type
_entity_poly.pdbx_seq_one_letter_code
_entity_poly.pdbx_strand_id
1 'polypeptide(L)'
;MEEVGLKFNDVQGVNLTVADGQAAFLNKTVDAYVAIDPTLIKLQQEGTIRVLRDAQGIKTPGSFYLAAREFASNNLELFKAILEEYYQVGEWANQNRQAAAQILAPKLKVDVPTMETMLSRRKYDMQPINEQVLRDQQQVADLLYQLKIVPKQVDVREATLTSEQYAAIIPDSIRNKA
;
A
#
# COMPACT_ATOMS: atom_id res chain seq x y z
N MET A 1 -7.88 -3.28 16.16
CA MET A 1 -8.80 -2.88 17.26
C MET A 1 -9.97 -3.84 17.35
N GLU A 2 -10.69 -4.09 16.25
CA GLU A 2 -11.81 -5.05 16.21
C GLU A 2 -11.42 -6.47 16.64
N GLU A 3 -10.22 -6.96 16.28
CA GLU A 3 -9.69 -8.27 16.72
C GLU A 3 -9.71 -8.45 18.26
N VAL A 4 -9.67 -7.35 19.01
CA VAL A 4 -9.69 -7.32 20.48
C VAL A 4 -10.96 -6.66 21.04
N GLY A 5 -12.00 -6.50 20.22
CA GLY A 5 -13.29 -5.94 20.61
C GLY A 5 -13.31 -4.43 20.87
N LEU A 6 -12.24 -3.71 20.51
CA LEU A 6 -12.15 -2.26 20.65
C LEU A 6 -12.70 -1.53 19.42
N LYS A 7 -13.35 -0.40 19.65
CA LYS A 7 -13.85 0.55 18.66
C LYS A 7 -12.95 1.79 18.62
N PHE A 8 -13.01 2.55 17.52
CA PHE A 8 -12.19 3.75 17.36
C PHE A 8 -12.44 4.81 18.45
N ASN A 9 -13.66 4.88 19.01
CA ASN A 9 -13.99 5.79 20.11
C ASN A 9 -13.50 5.31 21.49
N ASP A 10 -12.90 4.11 21.58
CA ASP A 10 -12.23 3.63 22.78
C ASP A 10 -10.78 4.16 22.88
N VAL A 11 -10.31 4.91 21.88
CA VAL A 11 -8.99 5.57 21.87
C VAL A 11 -9.11 7.05 21.51
N GLN A 12 -8.13 7.85 21.94
CA GLN A 12 -8.01 9.24 21.53
C GLN A 12 -7.13 9.34 20.27
N GLY A 13 -7.76 9.42 19.10
CA GLY A 13 -7.06 9.66 17.84
C GLY A 13 -6.46 11.07 17.78
N VAL A 14 -5.18 11.18 17.43
CA VAL A 14 -4.46 12.46 17.26
C VAL A 14 -3.98 12.55 15.81
N ASN A 15 -4.57 13.46 15.04
CA ASN A 15 -4.26 13.62 13.62
C ASN A 15 -3.01 14.50 13.45
N LEU A 16 -1.88 13.85 13.15
CA LEU A 16 -0.58 14.50 12.96
C LEU A 16 0.01 14.14 11.60
N THR A 17 0.92 14.97 11.11
CA THR A 17 1.79 14.57 10.00
C THR A 17 2.71 13.43 10.45
N VAL A 18 3.31 12.71 9.50
CA VAL A 18 4.24 11.60 9.82
C VAL A 18 5.40 12.08 10.71
N ALA A 19 5.96 13.27 10.43
CA ALA A 19 7.06 13.84 11.21
C ALA A 19 6.61 14.24 12.62
N ASP A 20 5.45 14.90 12.75
CA ASP A 20 4.91 15.32 14.04
C ASP A 20 4.50 14.13 14.91
N GLY A 21 3.93 13.08 14.30
CA GLY A 21 3.56 11.84 14.99
C GLY A 21 4.77 11.14 15.59
N GLN A 22 5.88 11.05 14.84
CA GLN A 22 7.14 10.51 15.35
C GLN A 22 7.67 11.34 16.54
N ALA A 23 7.69 12.67 16.42
CA ALA A 23 8.17 13.55 17.48
C ALA A 23 7.29 13.45 18.74
N ALA A 24 5.96 13.46 18.58
CA ALA A 24 5.01 13.32 19.67
C ALA A 24 5.20 11.99 20.43
N PHE A 25 5.45 10.90 19.70
CA PHE A 25 5.69 9.60 20.31
C PHE A 25 7.02 9.55 21.08
N LEU A 26 8.11 10.03 20.49
CA LEU A 26 9.43 10.05 21.14
C LEU A 26 9.46 10.97 22.38
N ASN A 27 8.70 12.07 22.34
CA ASN A 27 8.53 12.99 23.47
C ASN A 27 7.47 12.54 24.49
N LYS A 28 6.83 11.37 24.30
CA LYS A 28 5.80 10.81 25.17
C LYS A 28 4.53 11.66 25.29
N THR A 29 4.23 12.45 24.27
CA THR A 29 2.96 13.19 24.14
C THR A 29 1.81 12.29 23.70
N VAL A 30 2.13 11.16 23.04
CA VAL A 30 1.17 10.09 22.69
C VAL A 30 1.71 8.74 23.14
N ASP A 31 0.81 7.83 23.54
CA ASP A 31 1.18 6.52 24.08
C ASP A 31 1.55 5.48 23.00
N ALA A 32 1.03 5.66 21.79
CA ALA A 32 1.24 4.76 20.66
C ALA A 32 1.31 5.53 19.33
N TYR A 33 2.08 5.00 18.38
CA TYR A 33 2.27 5.59 17.07
C TYR A 33 2.17 4.52 15.98
N VAL A 34 1.37 4.79 14.95
CA VAL A 34 1.27 3.95 13.75
C VAL A 34 2.43 4.33 12.81
N ALA A 35 3.54 3.62 12.93
CA ALA A 35 4.74 3.87 12.14
C ALA A 35 4.71 3.13 10.79
N ILE A 36 5.32 3.75 9.78
CA ILE A 36 5.59 3.14 8.46
C ILE A 36 7.09 3.03 8.23
N ASP A 37 7.50 2.17 7.30
CA ASP A 37 8.89 2.16 6.83
C ASP A 37 9.19 3.41 5.98
N PRO A 38 10.41 3.99 6.05
CA PRO A 38 11.59 3.49 6.76
C PRO A 38 11.65 3.83 8.26
N THR A 39 10.77 4.69 8.78
CA THR A 39 10.81 5.15 10.18
C THR A 39 10.71 4.00 11.17
N LEU A 40 9.83 3.02 10.94
CA LEU A 40 9.68 1.85 11.80
C LEU A 40 10.98 1.03 11.89
N ILE A 41 11.64 0.74 10.76
CA ILE A 41 12.92 0.00 10.74
C ILE A 41 13.96 0.70 11.60
N LYS A 42 14.12 2.02 11.42
CA LYS A 42 15.11 2.80 12.18
C LYS A 42 14.84 2.73 13.69
N LEU A 43 13.60 2.94 14.11
CA LEU A 43 13.23 2.90 15.53
C LEU A 43 13.42 1.49 16.13
N GLN A 44 13.19 0.42 15.35
CA GLN A 44 13.48 -0.94 15.77
C GLN A 44 14.98 -1.19 15.96
N GLN A 45 15.81 -0.69 15.04
CA GLN A 45 17.27 -0.83 15.11
C GLN A 45 17.87 -0.07 16.29
N GLU A 46 17.33 1.10 16.62
CA GLU A 46 17.73 1.89 17.79
C GLU A 46 17.29 1.24 19.12
N GLY A 47 16.40 0.24 19.08
CA GLY A 47 15.88 -0.43 20.28
C GLY A 47 15.00 0.46 21.16
N THR A 48 14.49 1.57 20.62
CA THR A 48 13.73 2.59 21.36
C THR A 48 12.24 2.26 21.45
N ILE A 49 11.78 1.24 20.72
CA ILE A 49 10.35 0.91 20.58
C ILE A 49 10.08 -0.57 20.77
N ARG A 50 8.84 -0.88 21.13
CA ARG A 50 8.26 -2.23 21.07
C ARG A 50 7.09 -2.22 20.12
N VAL A 51 7.09 -3.11 19.12
CA VAL A 51 5.96 -3.29 18.22
C VAL A 51 4.83 -3.98 18.99
N LEU A 52 3.69 -3.30 19.13
CA LEU A 52 2.50 -3.86 19.79
C LEU A 52 1.72 -4.81 18.88
N ARG A 53 1.60 -4.44 17.61
CA ARG A 53 0.89 -5.16 16.55
C ARG A 53 1.38 -4.65 15.20
N ASP A 54 1.65 -5.54 14.26
CA ASP A 54 1.88 -5.20 12.85
C ASP A 54 0.65 -5.54 11.99
N ALA A 55 0.75 -5.43 10.67
CA ALA A 55 -0.34 -5.75 9.76
C ALA A 55 -0.45 -7.25 9.41
N GLN A 56 0.36 -8.14 9.99
CA GLN A 56 0.35 -9.55 9.63
C GLN A 56 -1.03 -10.17 9.95
N GLY A 57 -1.62 -10.86 8.96
CA GLY A 57 -2.97 -11.45 9.10
C GLY A 57 -4.13 -10.45 8.92
N ILE A 58 -3.84 -9.15 8.80
CA ILE A 58 -4.85 -8.15 8.42
C ILE A 58 -4.97 -8.19 6.90
N LYS A 59 -6.18 -8.49 6.40
CA LYS A 59 -6.45 -8.42 4.96
C LYS A 59 -6.37 -6.96 4.53
N THR A 60 -5.49 -6.67 3.57
CA THR A 60 -5.41 -5.36 2.94
C THR A 60 -5.60 -5.55 1.43
N PRO A 61 -6.26 -4.61 0.73
CA PRO A 61 -6.43 -4.68 -0.72
C PRO A 61 -5.12 -4.46 -1.50
N GLY A 62 -4.00 -4.22 -0.79
CA GLY A 62 -2.71 -3.94 -1.40
C GLY A 62 -2.59 -2.50 -1.91
N SER A 63 -1.68 -2.30 -2.86
CA SER A 63 -1.49 -1.03 -3.56
C SER A 63 -2.08 -1.10 -4.97
N PHE A 64 -2.54 0.05 -5.47
CA PHE A 64 -3.17 0.17 -6.79
C PHE A 64 -2.34 1.03 -7.74
N TYR A 65 -2.39 0.68 -9.03
CA TYR A 65 -2.03 1.59 -10.11
C TYR A 65 -3.27 2.35 -10.55
N LEU A 66 -3.19 3.67 -10.57
CA LEU A 66 -4.30 4.55 -10.92
C LEU A 66 -3.97 5.31 -12.20
N ALA A 67 -4.97 5.48 -13.06
CA ALA A 67 -4.87 6.25 -14.29
C ALA A 67 -6.15 7.03 -14.53
N ALA A 68 -6.06 8.14 -15.26
CA ALA A 68 -7.23 8.83 -15.77
C ALA A 68 -8.01 7.89 -16.70
N ARG A 69 -9.34 7.83 -16.53
CA ARG A 69 -10.21 6.93 -17.31
C ARG A 69 -10.02 7.12 -18.82
N GLU A 70 -10.00 8.36 -19.29
CA GLU A 70 -9.79 8.70 -20.71
C GLU A 70 -8.44 8.22 -21.24
N PHE A 71 -7.38 8.33 -20.44
CA PHE A 71 -6.06 7.85 -20.85
C PHE A 71 -6.07 6.33 -21.00
N ALA A 72 -6.58 5.62 -19.99
CA ALA A 72 -6.63 4.17 -19.99
C ALA A 72 -7.56 3.61 -21.08
N SER A 73 -8.68 4.28 -21.39
CA SER A 73 -9.62 3.83 -22.43
C SER A 73 -9.15 4.12 -23.87
N ASN A 74 -8.42 5.22 -24.09
CA ASN A 74 -8.04 5.66 -25.43
C ASN A 74 -6.64 5.17 -25.85
N ASN A 75 -5.83 4.66 -24.90
CA ASN A 75 -4.44 4.25 -25.14
C ASN A 75 -4.21 2.81 -24.67
N LEU A 76 -5.09 1.88 -25.06
CA LEU A 76 -5.13 0.51 -24.52
C LEU A 76 -3.77 -0.21 -24.64
N GLU A 77 -3.16 -0.20 -25.83
CA GLU A 77 -1.87 -0.85 -26.08
C GLU A 77 -0.71 -0.21 -25.30
N LEU A 78 -0.70 1.13 -25.20
CA LEU A 78 0.31 1.83 -24.41
C LEU A 78 0.16 1.53 -22.92
N PHE A 79 -1.08 1.52 -22.40
CA PHE A 79 -1.33 1.20 -21.00
C PHE A 79 -0.94 -0.25 -20.70
N LYS A 80 -1.27 -1.19 -21.60
CA LYS A 80 -0.85 -2.59 -21.51
C LYS A 80 0.67 -2.72 -21.45
N ALA A 81 1.40 -2.03 -22.33
CA ALA A 81 2.87 -2.04 -22.35
C ALA A 81 3.47 -1.50 -21.04
N ILE A 82 2.88 -0.43 -20.48
CA ILE A 82 3.31 0.14 -19.18
C ILE A 82 3.10 -0.87 -18.05
N LEU A 83 1.94 -1.53 -17.99
CA LEU A 83 1.66 -2.54 -16.96
C LEU A 83 2.60 -3.75 -17.07
N GLU A 84 2.87 -4.22 -18.30
CA GLU A 84 3.82 -5.31 -18.54
C GLU A 84 5.21 -4.94 -18.04
N GLU A 85 5.71 -3.74 -18.38
CA GLU A 85 7.03 -3.28 -17.92
C GLU A 85 7.09 -3.18 -16.39
N TYR A 86 6.07 -2.60 -15.75
CA TYR A 86 6.01 -2.55 -14.28
C TYR A 86 6.02 -3.94 -13.64
N TYR A 87 5.31 -4.88 -14.23
CA TYR A 87 5.29 -6.26 -13.76
C TYR A 87 6.67 -6.91 -13.89
N GLN A 88 7.35 -6.77 -15.03
CA GLN A 88 8.68 -7.33 -15.25
C GLN A 88 9.73 -6.73 -14.31
N VAL A 89 9.71 -5.40 -14.13
CA VAL A 89 10.60 -4.72 -13.17
C VAL A 89 10.32 -5.16 -11.74
N GLY A 90 9.05 -5.37 -11.39
CA GLY A 90 8.65 -5.91 -10.08
C GLY A 90 9.19 -7.31 -9.83
N GLU A 91 9.03 -8.23 -10.79
CA GLU A 91 9.55 -9.58 -10.68
C GLU A 91 11.09 -9.59 -10.64
N TRP A 92 11.75 -8.75 -11.43
CA TRP A 92 13.19 -8.57 -11.33
C TRP A 92 13.61 -8.09 -9.93
N ALA A 93 12.92 -7.10 -9.36
CA ALA A 93 13.23 -6.59 -8.03
C ALA A 93 13.00 -7.63 -6.92
N ASN A 94 11.97 -8.48 -7.06
CA ASN A 94 11.73 -9.60 -6.15
C ASN A 94 12.90 -10.59 -6.14
N GLN A 95 13.51 -10.84 -7.30
CA GLN A 95 14.63 -11.77 -7.49
C GLN A 95 16.00 -11.12 -7.18
N ASN A 96 16.11 -9.80 -7.29
CA ASN A 96 17.36 -9.06 -7.20
C ASN A 96 17.33 -7.98 -6.10
N ARG A 97 16.83 -8.33 -4.91
CA ARG A 97 16.57 -7.35 -3.82
C ARG A 97 17.77 -6.47 -3.47
N GLN A 98 18.98 -7.03 -3.40
CA GLN A 98 20.19 -6.26 -3.11
C GLN A 98 20.49 -5.23 -4.21
N ALA A 99 20.45 -5.65 -5.49
CA ALA A 99 20.66 -4.73 -6.60
C ALA A 99 19.58 -3.65 -6.66
N ALA A 100 18.31 -4.03 -6.44
CA ALA A 100 17.20 -3.09 -6.33
C ALA A 100 17.40 -2.10 -5.18
N ALA A 101 17.90 -2.55 -4.02
CA ALA A 101 18.20 -1.68 -2.89
C ALA A 101 19.30 -0.66 -3.21
N GLN A 102 20.37 -1.08 -3.88
CA GLN A 102 21.44 -0.18 -4.32
C GLN A 102 20.93 0.93 -5.27
N ILE A 103 19.97 0.61 -6.15
CA ILE A 103 19.36 1.57 -7.06
C ILE A 103 18.43 2.55 -6.32
N LEU A 104 17.63 2.05 -5.37
CA LEU A 104 16.57 2.81 -4.72
C LEU A 104 17.04 3.64 -3.52
N ALA A 105 18.00 3.13 -2.75
CA ALA A 105 18.47 3.75 -1.51
C ALA A 105 18.89 5.24 -1.68
N PRO A 106 19.69 5.61 -2.70
CA PRO A 106 20.06 7.02 -2.91
C PRO A 106 18.87 7.92 -3.25
N LYS A 107 17.87 7.40 -3.99
CA LYS A 107 16.68 8.16 -4.41
C LYS A 107 15.75 8.45 -3.24
N LEU A 108 15.66 7.50 -2.31
CA LEU A 108 14.83 7.60 -1.10
C LEU A 108 15.60 8.13 0.11
N LYS A 109 16.88 8.45 -0.05
CA LYS A 109 17.78 9.00 1.00
C LYS A 109 17.82 8.11 2.25
N VAL A 110 17.91 6.80 2.05
CA VAL A 110 18.11 5.78 3.11
C VAL A 110 19.38 4.99 2.83
N ASP A 111 19.92 4.29 3.82
CA ASP A 111 21.03 3.36 3.62
C ASP A 111 20.55 2.06 2.92
N VAL A 112 21.49 1.36 2.27
CA VAL A 112 21.19 0.13 1.53
C VAL A 112 20.61 -0.98 2.43
N PRO A 113 21.14 -1.27 3.63
CA PRO A 113 20.55 -2.25 4.55
C PRO A 113 19.08 -1.94 4.94
N THR A 114 18.76 -0.67 5.20
CA THR A 114 17.37 -0.24 5.45
C THR A 114 16.51 -0.50 4.22
N MET A 115 16.98 -0.16 3.02
CA MET A 115 16.25 -0.40 1.78
C MET A 115 16.05 -1.90 1.50
N GLU A 116 17.05 -2.76 1.77
CA GLU A 116 16.92 -4.21 1.67
C GLU A 116 15.84 -4.75 2.61
N THR A 117 15.80 -4.23 3.85
CA THR A 117 14.77 -4.59 4.83
C THR A 117 13.37 -4.17 4.36
N MET A 118 13.23 -2.98 3.77
CA MET A 118 11.96 -2.55 3.16
C MET A 118 11.54 -3.47 2.01
N LEU A 119 12.49 -3.89 1.16
CA LEU A 119 12.24 -4.80 0.04
C LEU A 119 12.00 -6.26 0.46
N SER A 120 12.37 -6.65 1.68
CA SER A 120 12.06 -7.98 2.22
C SER A 120 10.67 -8.04 2.85
N ARG A 121 10.15 -6.90 3.34
CA ARG A 121 8.80 -6.78 3.93
C ARG A 121 7.66 -6.67 2.93
N ARG A 122 7.98 -6.44 1.66
CA ARG A 122 7.00 -6.37 0.57
C ARG A 122 7.38 -7.26 -0.59
N LYS A 123 6.39 -7.59 -1.41
CA LYS A 123 6.59 -8.23 -2.70
C LYS A 123 6.01 -7.33 -3.78
N TYR A 124 6.65 -7.30 -4.93
CA TYR A 124 6.11 -6.66 -6.12
C TYR A 124 5.37 -7.73 -6.93
N ASP A 125 4.14 -8.03 -6.53
CA ASP A 125 3.29 -9.04 -7.16
C ASP A 125 2.03 -8.39 -7.73
N MET A 126 2.18 -7.71 -8.86
CA MET A 126 1.02 -7.14 -9.56
C MET A 126 0.05 -8.26 -9.94
N GLN A 127 -1.22 -8.08 -9.59
CA GLN A 127 -2.31 -9.00 -9.89
C GLN A 127 -3.46 -8.24 -10.56
N PRO A 128 -4.32 -8.93 -11.34
CA PRO A 128 -5.55 -8.35 -11.83
C PRO A 128 -6.48 -7.95 -10.67
N ILE A 129 -7.23 -6.88 -10.87
CA ILE A 129 -8.34 -6.50 -9.99
C ILE A 129 -9.46 -7.50 -10.21
N ASN A 130 -9.68 -8.37 -9.23
CA ASN A 130 -10.77 -9.33 -9.21
C ASN A 130 -11.88 -8.89 -8.23
N GLU A 131 -12.96 -9.66 -8.16
CA GLU A 131 -14.09 -9.35 -7.27
C GLU A 131 -13.71 -9.33 -5.78
N GLN A 132 -12.70 -10.10 -5.37
CA GLN A 132 -12.22 -10.08 -3.98
C GLN A 132 -11.54 -8.74 -3.67
N VAL A 133 -10.67 -8.26 -4.55
CA VAL A 133 -10.01 -6.95 -4.42
C VAL A 133 -11.05 -5.82 -4.38
N LEU A 134 -12.06 -5.86 -5.24
CA LEU A 134 -13.13 -4.86 -5.24
C LEU A 134 -13.94 -4.88 -3.93
N ARG A 135 -14.27 -6.06 -3.40
CA ARG A 135 -14.94 -6.18 -2.10
C ARG A 135 -14.09 -5.64 -0.97
N ASP A 136 -12.81 -6.00 -0.92
CA ASP A 136 -11.90 -5.57 0.15
C ASP A 136 -11.69 -4.05 0.12
N GLN A 137 -11.54 -3.46 -1.08
CA GLN A 137 -11.44 -2.02 -1.22
C GLN A 137 -12.76 -1.29 -0.88
N GLN A 138 -13.91 -1.89 -1.20
CA GLN A 138 -15.21 -1.33 -0.80
C GLN A 138 -15.37 -1.31 0.72
N GLN A 139 -14.94 -2.36 1.42
CA GLN A 139 -14.94 -2.39 2.90
C GLN A 139 -14.10 -1.25 3.49
N VAL A 140 -12.95 -0.94 2.88
CA VAL A 140 -12.13 0.22 3.28
C VAL A 140 -12.89 1.52 3.03
N ALA A 141 -13.51 1.70 1.88
CA ALA A 141 -14.29 2.90 1.55
C ALA A 141 -15.47 3.10 2.54
N ASP A 142 -16.18 2.03 2.87
CA ASP A 142 -17.29 2.03 3.82
C ASP A 142 -16.82 2.39 5.23
N LEU A 143 -15.68 1.82 5.67
CA LEU A 143 -15.08 2.15 6.97
C LEU A 143 -14.69 3.63 7.05
N LEU A 144 -14.05 4.17 6.01
CA LEU A 144 -13.67 5.59 5.98
C LEU A 144 -14.90 6.51 6.02
N TYR A 145 -16.00 6.11 5.38
CA TYR A 145 -17.25 6.86 5.44
C TYR A 145 -17.91 6.79 6.83
N GLN A 146 -17.96 5.60 7.44
CA GLN A 146 -18.48 5.41 8.81
C GLN A 146 -17.70 6.23 9.84
N LEU A 147 -16.37 6.31 9.67
CA LEU A 147 -15.48 7.15 10.49
C LEU A 147 -15.53 8.64 10.13
N LYS A 148 -16.34 9.03 9.12
CA LYS A 148 -16.48 10.41 8.62
C LYS A 148 -15.18 11.03 8.12
N ILE A 149 -14.22 10.19 7.70
CA ILE A 149 -12.97 10.62 7.07
C ILE A 149 -13.24 11.07 5.64
N VAL A 150 -14.13 10.36 4.93
CA VAL A 150 -14.64 10.78 3.62
C VAL A 150 -16.08 11.28 3.76
N PRO A 151 -16.47 12.37 3.06
CA PRO A 151 -17.77 13.00 3.26
C PRO A 151 -18.92 12.32 2.50
N LYS A 152 -18.61 11.40 1.59
CA LYS A 152 -19.58 10.72 0.73
C LYS A 152 -19.24 9.23 0.65
N GLN A 153 -20.29 8.42 0.50
CA GLN A 153 -20.11 7.02 0.10
C GLN A 153 -19.50 6.96 -1.29
N VAL A 154 -18.62 5.99 -1.48
CA VAL A 154 -17.92 5.73 -2.74
C VAL A 154 -18.31 4.34 -3.19
N ASP A 155 -18.78 4.19 -4.42
CA ASP A 155 -18.84 2.89 -5.08
C ASP A 155 -17.51 2.67 -5.82
N VAL A 156 -16.70 1.73 -5.33
CA VAL A 156 -15.38 1.43 -5.90
C VAL A 156 -15.49 0.94 -7.36
N ARG A 157 -16.61 0.34 -7.76
CA ARG A 157 -16.81 -0.12 -9.13
C ARG A 157 -16.97 1.03 -10.12
N GLU A 158 -17.43 2.19 -9.67
CA GLU A 158 -17.47 3.39 -10.53
C GLU A 158 -16.08 3.87 -10.93
N ALA A 159 -15.02 3.43 -10.25
CA ALA A 159 -13.63 3.74 -10.59
C ALA A 159 -13.03 2.75 -11.61
N THR A 160 -13.69 1.63 -11.92
CA THR A 160 -13.14 0.61 -12.84
C THR A 160 -13.51 0.87 -14.29
N LEU A 161 -12.70 0.39 -15.23
CA LEU A 161 -13.09 0.28 -16.64
C LEU A 161 -14.20 -0.78 -16.80
N THR A 162 -14.86 -0.78 -17.97
CA THR A 162 -15.75 -1.90 -18.34
C THR A 162 -14.95 -3.20 -18.43
N SER A 163 -15.60 -4.36 -18.30
CA SER A 163 -14.92 -5.66 -18.38
C SER A 163 -14.16 -5.85 -19.70
N GLU A 164 -14.71 -5.35 -20.81
CA GLU A 164 -14.08 -5.40 -22.13
C GLU A 164 -12.80 -4.54 -22.19
N GLN A 165 -12.90 -3.27 -21.77
CA GLN A 165 -11.74 -2.37 -21.72
C GLN A 165 -10.67 -2.88 -20.76
N TYR A 166 -11.07 -3.41 -19.61
CA TYR A 166 -10.16 -3.98 -18.63
C TYR A 166 -9.42 -5.20 -19.21
N ALA A 167 -10.14 -6.11 -19.87
CA ALA A 167 -9.53 -7.26 -20.53
C ALA A 167 -8.52 -6.85 -21.61
N ALA A 168 -8.79 -5.76 -22.34
CA ALA A 168 -7.89 -5.24 -23.36
C ALA A 168 -6.57 -4.69 -22.80
N ILE A 169 -6.58 -4.11 -21.59
CA ILE A 169 -5.39 -3.50 -21.01
C ILE A 169 -4.54 -4.44 -20.15
N ILE A 170 -5.09 -5.53 -19.64
CA ILE A 170 -4.34 -6.43 -18.76
C ILE A 170 -3.43 -7.34 -19.58
N PRO A 171 -2.10 -7.30 -19.36
CA PRO A 171 -1.17 -8.17 -20.06
C PRO A 171 -1.36 -9.65 -19.73
N ASP A 172 -1.05 -10.52 -20.69
CA ASP A 172 -1.23 -11.97 -20.55
C ASP A 172 -0.33 -12.57 -19.45
N SER A 173 0.83 -11.94 -19.20
CA SER A 173 1.77 -12.28 -18.12
C SER A 173 1.16 -12.15 -16.72
N ILE A 174 0.16 -11.26 -16.57
CA ILE A 174 -0.52 -10.94 -15.31
C ILE A 174 -1.86 -11.69 -15.22
N ARG A 175 -2.57 -11.83 -16.34
CA ARG A 175 -3.93 -12.37 -16.43
C ARG A 175 -4.09 -13.75 -15.77
N ASN A 176 -3.08 -14.60 -15.88
CA ASN A 176 -3.14 -15.99 -15.39
C ASN A 176 -2.73 -16.17 -13.91
N LYS A 177 -2.47 -15.09 -13.19
CA LYS A 177 -2.08 -15.12 -11.76
C LYS A 177 -3.26 -14.86 -10.78
N ALA A 178 -4.49 -14.74 -11.30
CA ALA A 178 -5.70 -14.49 -10.51
C ALA A 178 -6.26 -15.75 -9.82
#